data_AF-A0A7X7MPE4-F1
#
_entry.id   AF-A0A7X7MPE4-F1
#
_cell.length_a   1.000
_cell.length_b   1.000
_cell.length_c   1.000
_cell.angle_alpha   90.00
_cell.angle_beta   90.00
_cell.angle_gamma   90.00
#
_symmetry.space_group_name_H-M   'P 1'
#
loop_
_entity.id
_entity.type
_entity.pdbx_description
1 polymer ?
#
loop_
_entity_poly.entity_id
_entity_poly.type
_entity_poly.pdbx_seq_one_letter_code
_entity_poly.pdbx_strand_id
1 'polypeptide(L)'
;MFSDEAKSLGERIASIDLDCVIVKDCTDIFNRSEDFIINAYNPCHAGERDQHYNGGLMLFNTGSRPELWNGFDPVETPLMLEESRKQNVCIGSDQAWIRMKLGKGEARYTNADGVYEARQIKLVLPRNARIIFFSGRRDPLCDRRRWVRENWR
;
A
#
# COMPACT_ATOMS: atom_id res chain seq x y z
N MET A 1 13.75 4.11 -6.79
CA MET A 1 12.88 4.67 -5.73
C MET A 1 13.55 4.55 -4.36
N PHE A 2 13.93 3.32 -3.97
CA PHE A 2 14.69 3.03 -2.74
C PHE A 2 16.22 3.16 -2.87
N SER A 3 16.72 3.50 -4.06
CA SER A 3 18.14 3.65 -4.35
C SER A 3 18.61 5.09 -4.23
N ASP A 4 19.93 5.31 -4.16
CA ASP A 4 20.51 6.66 -4.10
C ASP A 4 20.23 7.49 -5.36
N GLU A 5 20.16 6.86 -6.53
CA GLU A 5 19.85 7.52 -7.81
C GLU A 5 18.44 8.12 -7.81
N ALA A 6 17.54 7.59 -6.97
CA ALA A 6 16.18 8.08 -6.82
C ALA A 6 16.12 9.47 -6.19
N LYS A 7 17.21 9.97 -5.57
CA LYS A 7 17.29 11.36 -5.03
C LYS A 7 16.93 12.42 -6.08
N SER A 8 17.12 12.12 -7.37
CA SER A 8 16.70 12.99 -8.46
C SER A 8 15.18 13.26 -8.51
N LEU A 9 14.36 12.41 -7.88
CA LEU A 9 12.91 12.54 -7.77
C LEU A 9 12.46 13.33 -6.51
N GLY A 10 13.40 13.74 -5.66
CA GLY A 10 13.16 14.43 -4.38
C GLY A 10 13.59 13.60 -3.18
N GLU A 11 13.79 14.23 -2.02
CA GLU A 11 14.31 13.54 -0.81
C GLU A 11 13.27 12.64 -0.14
N ARG A 12 11.99 13.02 -0.22
CA ARG A 12 10.86 12.31 0.39
C ARG A 12 9.77 12.11 -0.66
N ILE A 13 9.41 10.86 -0.90
CA ILE A 13 8.51 10.47 -1.98
C ILE A 13 7.30 9.76 -1.38
N ALA A 14 6.11 10.17 -1.84
CA ALA A 14 4.88 9.42 -1.65
C ALA A 14 4.56 8.65 -2.94
N SER A 15 4.44 7.33 -2.83
CA SER A 15 3.92 6.46 -3.89
C SER A 15 2.49 6.08 -3.54
N ILE A 16 1.56 6.33 -4.46
CA ILE A 16 0.13 6.13 -4.25
C ILE A 16 -0.44 5.43 -5.48
N ASP A 17 -1.17 4.34 -5.28
CA ASP A 17 -1.90 3.69 -6.37
C ASP A 17 -3.02 4.61 -6.89
N LEU A 18 -3.27 4.52 -8.20
CA LEU A 18 -4.29 5.32 -8.87
C LEU A 18 -5.72 4.87 -8.53
N ASP A 19 -5.91 3.63 -8.08
CA ASP A 19 -7.21 3.07 -7.72
C ASP A 19 -7.60 3.44 -6.28
N CYS A 20 -7.51 4.73 -5.93
CA CYS A 20 -7.88 5.23 -4.62
C CYS A 20 -8.89 6.38 -4.70
N VAL A 21 -9.57 6.65 -3.59
CA VAL A 21 -10.47 7.81 -3.45
C VAL A 21 -10.07 8.60 -2.21
N ILE A 22 -9.70 9.86 -2.43
CA ILE A 22 -9.41 10.82 -1.36
C ILE A 22 -10.71 11.51 -0.97
N VAL A 23 -11.09 11.41 0.31
CA VAL A 23 -12.39 11.91 0.81
C VAL A 23 -12.25 13.06 1.80
N LYS A 24 -11.04 13.31 2.31
CA LYS A 24 -10.71 14.40 3.25
C LYS A 24 -9.25 14.83 3.07
N ASP A 25 -8.88 15.92 3.74
CA ASP A 25 -7.49 16.35 3.88
C ASP A 25 -6.57 15.18 4.28
N CYS A 26 -5.43 15.08 3.60
CA CYS A 26 -4.44 14.02 3.79
C CYS A 26 -3.10 14.56 4.27
N THR A 27 -3.05 15.80 4.78
CA THR A 27 -1.80 16.45 5.21
C THR A 27 -1.07 15.60 6.25
N ASP A 28 -1.81 15.06 7.24
CA ASP A 28 -1.24 14.20 8.30
C ASP A 28 -0.72 12.85 7.78
N ILE A 29 -1.24 12.36 6.65
CA ILE A 29 -0.74 11.14 6.01
C ILE A 29 0.65 11.42 5.44
N PHE A 30 0.86 12.57 4.80
CA PHE A 30 2.14 12.87 4.15
C PHE A 30 3.17 13.54 5.08
N ASN A 31 2.77 14.01 6.26
CA ASN A 31 3.63 14.61 7.28
C ASN A 31 4.18 13.63 8.32
N ARG A 32 4.02 12.33 8.09
CA ARG A 32 4.63 11.28 8.92
C ARG A 32 6.15 11.47 8.98
N SER A 33 6.77 11.08 10.09
CA SER A 33 8.21 11.29 10.33
C SER A 33 9.07 10.07 10.03
N GLU A 34 8.45 8.90 9.88
CA GLU A 34 9.13 7.64 9.60
C GLU A 34 9.92 7.72 8.28
N ASP A 35 11.08 7.07 8.23
CA ASP A 35 11.94 7.02 7.05
C ASP A 35 11.33 6.15 5.94
N PHE A 36 10.53 5.17 6.34
CA PHE A 36 9.70 4.31 5.50
C PHE A 36 8.41 3.95 6.24
N ILE A 37 7.26 4.14 5.60
CA ILE A 37 5.94 3.71 6.07
C ILE A 37 5.11 3.23 4.88
N ILE A 38 4.40 2.11 5.07
CA ILE A 38 3.62 1.44 4.03
C ILE A 38 2.21 1.12 4.52
N ASN A 39 1.21 1.07 3.64
CA ASN A 39 -0.15 0.72 4.03
C ASN A 39 -0.21 -0.67 4.68
N ALA A 40 -1.00 -0.82 5.74
CA ALA A 40 -1.23 -2.11 6.36
C ALA A 40 -2.11 -3.00 5.45
N TYR A 41 -1.72 -4.26 5.33
CA TYR A 41 -2.67 -5.27 4.88
C TYR A 41 -3.70 -5.53 5.98
N ASN A 42 -4.99 -5.39 5.65
CA ASN A 42 -6.07 -5.65 6.60
C ASN A 42 -6.88 -6.89 6.16
N PRO A 43 -6.66 -8.06 6.77
CA PRO A 43 -7.50 -9.23 6.53
C PRO A 43 -8.97 -8.91 6.82
N CYS A 44 -9.85 -9.18 5.86
CA CYS A 44 -11.28 -8.89 5.97
C CYS A 44 -12.13 -10.15 6.21
N HIS A 45 -11.54 -11.33 6.06
CA HIS A 45 -12.20 -12.61 6.24
C HIS A 45 -11.48 -13.52 7.24
N ALA A 46 -12.23 -14.32 7.97
CA ALA A 46 -11.66 -15.34 8.86
C ALA A 46 -10.82 -16.33 8.03
N GLY A 47 -9.59 -16.61 8.49
CA GLY A 47 -8.65 -17.50 7.80
C GLY A 47 -7.82 -16.82 6.70
N GLU A 48 -8.05 -15.55 6.39
CA GLU A 48 -7.22 -14.79 5.47
C GLU A 48 -5.83 -14.55 6.09
N ARG A 49 -4.78 -14.93 5.36
CA ARG A 49 -3.39 -14.78 5.82
C ARG A 49 -2.97 -13.32 5.77
N ASP A 50 -2.47 -12.84 6.90
CA ASP A 50 -1.88 -11.51 7.03
C ASP A 50 -0.63 -11.36 6.14
N GLN A 51 -0.74 -10.49 5.12
CA GLN A 51 0.34 -10.12 4.20
C GLN A 51 1.24 -9.00 4.74
N HIS A 52 0.93 -8.46 5.91
CA HIS A 52 1.61 -7.36 6.61
C HIS A 52 1.41 -6.01 5.94
N TYR A 53 1.61 -5.95 4.62
CA TYR A 53 1.68 -4.74 3.83
C TYR A 53 0.78 -4.78 2.60
N ASN A 54 0.32 -3.60 2.21
CA ASN A 54 -0.38 -3.29 0.97
C ASN A 54 0.44 -2.20 0.25
N GLY A 55 0.71 -2.40 -1.05
CA GLY A 55 1.58 -1.50 -1.83
C GLY A 55 0.96 -0.15 -2.18
N GLY A 56 -0.35 0.02 -1.98
CA GLY A 56 -1.10 1.15 -2.53
C GLY A 56 -0.78 2.51 -1.91
N LEU A 57 -0.13 2.54 -0.75
CA LEU A 57 0.42 3.78 -0.18
C LEU A 57 1.75 3.50 0.48
N MET A 58 2.78 4.22 0.04
CA MET A 58 4.09 4.26 0.67
C MET A 58 4.55 5.71 0.80
N LEU A 59 5.19 6.04 1.91
CA LEU A 59 5.93 7.29 2.09
C LEU A 59 7.32 6.94 2.61
N PHE A 60 8.35 7.44 1.95
CA PHE A 60 9.71 7.06 2.29
C PHE A 60 10.73 8.11 1.85
N ASN A 61 11.88 8.10 2.52
CA ASN A 61 13.04 8.88 2.09
C ASN A 61 13.76 8.14 0.97
N THR A 62 14.26 8.85 -0.04
CA THR A 62 15.10 8.22 -1.07
C THR A 62 16.35 7.61 -0.46
N GLY A 63 16.72 6.43 -0.91
CA GLY A 63 17.82 5.65 -0.32
C GLY A 63 17.43 4.89 0.95
N SER A 64 16.20 5.00 1.47
CA SER A 64 15.72 4.12 2.55
C SER A 64 15.42 2.72 2.02
N ARG A 65 15.73 1.70 2.82
CA ARG A 65 15.59 0.27 2.49
C ARG A 65 16.21 -0.11 1.13
N PRO A 66 17.50 0.23 0.88
CA PRO A 66 18.16 -0.02 -0.40
C PRO A 66 18.19 -1.51 -0.78
N GLU A 67 18.08 -2.41 0.19
CA GLU A 67 17.92 -3.85 0.00
C GLU A 67 16.71 -4.25 -0.87
N LEU A 68 15.66 -3.41 -0.90
CA LEU A 68 14.50 -3.63 -1.78
C LEU A 68 14.86 -3.45 -3.26
N TRP A 69 15.76 -2.50 -3.56
CA TRP A 69 16.21 -2.23 -4.92
C TRP A 69 17.39 -3.13 -5.29
N ASN A 70 18.43 -3.12 -4.47
CA ASN A 70 19.67 -3.86 -4.73
C ASN A 70 19.48 -5.37 -4.70
N GLY A 71 18.51 -5.86 -3.93
CA GLY A 71 18.18 -7.27 -3.87
C GLY A 71 17.24 -7.74 -4.99
N PHE A 72 16.64 -6.83 -5.76
CA PHE A 72 15.65 -7.18 -6.76
C PHE A 72 16.34 -7.63 -8.05
N ASP A 73 16.17 -8.91 -8.37
CA ASP A 73 16.55 -9.46 -9.67
C ASP A 73 15.30 -9.54 -10.57
N PRO A 74 15.30 -8.91 -11.77
CA PRO A 74 14.12 -8.87 -12.64
C PRO A 74 13.74 -10.21 -13.28
N VAL A 75 14.60 -11.23 -13.17
CA VAL A 75 14.35 -12.59 -13.67
C VAL A 75 13.98 -13.52 -12.52
N GLU A 76 14.82 -13.57 -11.48
CA GLU A 76 14.66 -14.53 -10.37
C GLU A 76 13.56 -14.12 -9.39
N THR A 77 13.40 -12.83 -9.11
CA THR A 77 12.41 -12.35 -8.13
C THR A 77 10.99 -12.69 -8.55
N PRO A 78 10.55 -12.42 -9.82
CA PRO A 78 9.23 -12.83 -10.27
C PRO A 78 8.96 -14.34 -10.13
N LEU A 79 9.94 -15.18 -10.46
CA LEU A 79 9.83 -16.65 -10.36
C LEU A 79 9.68 -17.09 -8.90
N MET A 80 10.50 -16.56 -8.00
CA MET A 80 10.42 -16.82 -6.56
C MET A 80 9.05 -16.40 -5.97
N LEU A 81 8.54 -15.24 -6.39
CA LEU A 81 7.23 -14.75 -5.93
C LEU A 81 6.08 -15.59 -6.49
N GLU A 82 6.19 -16.09 -7.72
CA GLU A 82 5.22 -17.01 -8.30
C GLU A 82 5.16 -18.32 -7.50
N GLU A 83 6.32 -18.90 -7.17
CA GLU A 83 6.39 -20.11 -6.36
C GLU A 83 5.84 -19.89 -4.94
N SER A 84 6.19 -18.76 -4.31
CA SER A 84 5.65 -18.38 -3.01
C SER A 84 4.12 -18.22 -3.02
N ARG A 85 3.57 -17.74 -4.16
CA ARG A 85 2.12 -17.65 -4.37
C ARG A 85 1.47 -19.02 -4.53
N LYS A 86 2.08 -19.95 -5.28
CA LYS A 86 1.61 -21.34 -5.42
C LYS A 86 1.56 -22.06 -4.06
N GLN A 87 2.52 -21.76 -3.18
CA GLN A 87 2.58 -22.28 -1.81
C GLN A 87 1.71 -21.48 -0.81
N ASN A 88 0.98 -20.47 -1.30
CA ASN A 88 0.11 -19.59 -0.52
C ASN A 88 0.84 -18.83 0.61
N VAL A 89 2.16 -18.64 0.50
CA VAL A 89 3.01 -18.00 1.51
C VAL A 89 2.81 -16.48 1.51
N CYS A 90 2.74 -15.88 0.32
CA CYS A 90 2.45 -14.47 0.10
C CYS A 90 1.62 -14.26 -1.17
N ILE A 91 0.89 -13.14 -1.21
CA ILE A 91 0.04 -12.73 -2.33
C ILE A 91 0.52 -11.36 -2.82
N GLY A 92 0.43 -11.13 -4.13
CA GLY A 92 0.85 -9.89 -4.79
C GLY A 92 2.19 -10.04 -5.51
N SER A 93 2.76 -8.90 -5.91
CA SER A 93 4.06 -8.78 -6.57
C SER A 93 5.01 -7.96 -5.69
N ASP A 94 4.90 -6.65 -5.76
CA ASP A 94 5.68 -5.68 -5.00
C ASP A 94 5.47 -5.79 -3.48
N GLN A 95 4.22 -5.84 -3.01
CA GLN A 95 3.93 -6.02 -1.57
C GLN A 95 4.50 -7.34 -1.03
N ALA A 96 4.53 -8.39 -1.87
CA ALA A 96 5.09 -9.69 -1.50
C ALA A 96 6.61 -9.62 -1.41
N TRP A 97 7.25 -8.92 -2.36
CA TRP A 97 8.68 -8.65 -2.33
C TRP A 97 9.09 -7.88 -1.07
N ILE A 98 8.40 -6.78 -0.77
CA ILE A 98 8.65 -5.95 0.41
C ILE A 98 8.51 -6.78 1.68
N ARG A 99 7.42 -7.55 1.80
CA ARG A 99 7.19 -8.45 2.92
C ARG A 99 8.32 -9.48 3.09
N MET A 100 8.75 -10.12 2.00
CA MET A 100 9.79 -11.14 2.06
C MET A 100 11.16 -10.57 2.45
N LYS A 101 11.45 -9.34 2.06
CA LYS A 101 12.72 -8.68 2.37
C LYS A 101 12.76 -8.01 3.74
N LEU A 102 11.68 -7.35 4.16
CA LEU A 102 11.67 -6.52 5.38
C LEU A 102 10.95 -7.19 6.57
N GLY A 103 10.15 -8.23 6.35
CA GLY A 103 9.41 -8.90 7.42
C GLY A 103 8.20 -8.09 7.91
N LYS A 104 7.94 -8.07 9.23
CA LYS A 104 6.76 -7.42 9.86
C LYS A 104 7.05 -6.07 10.54
N GLY A 105 8.31 -5.62 10.54
CA GLY A 105 8.80 -4.57 11.45
C GLY A 105 8.50 -3.14 11.04
N GLU A 106 8.17 -2.90 9.77
CA GLU A 106 8.00 -1.54 9.25
C GLU A 106 6.79 -0.81 9.83
N ALA A 107 6.91 0.52 9.91
CA ALA A 107 5.80 1.40 10.25
C ALA A 107 4.68 1.24 9.22
N ARG A 108 3.43 1.35 9.68
CA ARG A 108 2.27 1.15 8.82
C ARG A 108 1.21 2.21 8.98
N TYR A 109 0.58 2.60 7.87
CA TYR A 109 -0.72 3.24 7.90
C TYR A 109 -1.78 2.22 8.25
N THR A 110 -2.68 2.59 9.14
CA THR A 110 -3.80 1.76 9.58
C THR A 110 -5.10 2.52 9.44
N ASN A 111 -6.20 1.83 9.72
CA ASN A 111 -7.51 2.47 9.83
C ASN A 111 -7.53 3.63 10.84
N ALA A 112 -6.66 3.65 11.86
CA ALA A 112 -6.57 4.75 12.81
C ALA A 112 -6.09 6.05 12.15
N ASP A 113 -5.21 5.94 11.15
CA ASP A 113 -4.66 7.05 10.38
C ASP A 113 -5.63 7.59 9.32
N GLY A 114 -6.78 6.92 9.14
CA GLY A 114 -7.77 7.28 8.11
C GLY A 114 -7.52 6.63 6.75
N VAL A 115 -6.62 5.65 6.67
CA VAL A 115 -6.36 4.87 5.45
C VAL A 115 -7.14 3.57 5.51
N TYR A 116 -7.95 3.32 4.50
CA TYR A 116 -8.88 2.19 4.46
C TYR A 116 -8.82 1.42 3.15
N GLU A 117 -9.22 0.16 3.22
CA GLU A 117 -9.57 -0.66 2.06
C GLU A 117 -11.05 -0.53 1.75
N ALA A 118 -11.39 -0.39 0.47
CA ALA A 118 -12.76 -0.25 -0.01
C ALA A 118 -13.68 -1.41 0.43
N ARG A 119 -13.13 -2.60 0.69
CA ARG A 119 -13.88 -3.77 1.21
C ARG A 119 -14.38 -3.59 2.65
N GLN A 120 -13.67 -2.79 3.45
CA GLN A 120 -14.02 -2.54 4.85
C GLN A 120 -15.19 -1.56 4.97
N ILE A 121 -15.43 -0.77 3.92
CA ILE A 121 -16.42 0.30 3.92
C ILE A 121 -17.62 -0.12 3.09
N LYS A 122 -18.80 -0.18 3.72
CA LYS A 122 -20.06 -0.41 2.99
C LYS A 122 -20.62 0.92 2.47
N LEU A 123 -21.66 1.44 3.11
CA LEU A 123 -22.39 2.61 2.61
C LEU A 123 -21.89 3.94 3.17
N VAL A 124 -21.40 3.94 4.41
CA VAL A 124 -21.05 5.15 5.16
C VAL A 124 -19.54 5.17 5.41
N LEU A 125 -18.90 6.29 5.11
CA LEU A 125 -17.49 6.51 5.41
C LEU A 125 -17.26 6.59 6.93
N PRO A 126 -16.23 5.91 7.47
CA PRO A 126 -15.74 6.17 8.82
C PRO A 126 -15.44 7.67 9.02
N ARG A 127 -15.68 8.19 10.22
CA ARG A 127 -15.52 9.62 10.52
C ARG A 127 -14.10 10.13 10.25
N ASN A 128 -13.09 9.29 10.47
CA ASN A 128 -11.69 9.60 10.26
C ASN A 128 -11.16 9.16 8.88
N ALA A 129 -11.98 8.62 7.97
CA ALA A 129 -11.52 8.22 6.64
C ALA A 129 -10.98 9.42 5.85
N ARG A 130 -9.81 9.23 5.23
CA ARG A 130 -9.07 10.22 4.44
C ARG A 130 -8.77 9.68 3.04
N ILE A 131 -8.24 8.46 2.94
CA ILE A 131 -7.94 7.78 1.67
C ILE A 131 -8.50 6.36 1.71
N ILE A 132 -9.15 5.94 0.62
CA ILE A 132 -9.71 4.60 0.46
C ILE A 132 -9.13 3.94 -0.79
N PHE A 133 -8.45 2.79 -0.64
CA PHE A 133 -7.86 2.02 -1.73
C PHE A 133 -8.81 0.93 -2.26
N PHE A 134 -8.82 0.74 -3.57
CA PHE A 134 -9.65 -0.23 -4.28
C PHE A 134 -8.86 -1.48 -4.70
N SER A 135 -7.93 -1.96 -3.87
CA SER A 135 -6.97 -2.99 -4.25
C SER A 135 -7.57 -4.26 -4.87
N GLY A 136 -6.95 -4.74 -5.94
CA GLY A 136 -7.31 -5.96 -6.65
C GLY A 136 -8.19 -5.66 -7.87
N ARG A 137 -9.32 -6.37 -8.02
CA ARG A 137 -10.22 -6.20 -9.18
C ARG A 137 -11.27 -5.10 -9.00
N ARG A 138 -11.21 -4.33 -7.91
CA ARG A 138 -12.17 -3.25 -7.66
C ARG A 138 -11.64 -1.99 -8.33
N ASP A 139 -12.54 -1.17 -8.82
CA ASP A 139 -12.20 0.05 -9.53
C ASP A 139 -13.20 1.13 -9.09
N PRO A 140 -12.73 2.30 -8.62
CA PRO A 140 -13.63 3.40 -8.23
C PRO A 140 -14.52 3.87 -9.39
N LEU A 141 -14.09 3.74 -10.67
CA LEU A 141 -14.92 4.07 -11.84
C LEU A 141 -16.18 3.21 -11.95
N CYS A 142 -16.12 1.97 -11.47
CA CYS A 142 -17.25 1.03 -11.51
C CYS A 142 -18.10 1.07 -10.22
N ASP A 143 -17.71 1.86 -9.22
CA ASP A 143 -18.32 1.82 -7.91
C ASP A 143 -19.53 2.75 -7.79
N ARG A 144 -20.65 2.21 -7.27
CA ARG A 144 -21.93 2.94 -7.18
C ARG A 144 -22.15 3.64 -5.85
N ARG A 145 -21.26 3.48 -4.87
CA ARG A 145 -21.40 4.11 -3.56
C ARG A 145 -21.37 5.62 -3.72
N ARG A 146 -22.27 6.31 -3.01
CA ARG A 146 -22.47 7.76 -3.13
C ARG A 146 -21.17 8.53 -2.90
N TRP A 147 -20.44 8.19 -1.84
CA TRP A 147 -19.19 8.84 -1.49
C TRP A 147 -18.07 8.63 -2.54
N VAL A 148 -18.10 7.55 -3.33
CA VAL A 148 -17.14 7.39 -4.43
C VAL A 148 -17.43 8.42 -5.51
N ARG A 149 -18.67 8.46 -6.02
CA ARG A 149 -19.08 9.39 -7.07
C ARG A 149 -18.94 10.86 -6.69
N GLU A 150 -19.06 11.18 -5.41
CA GLU A 150 -18.89 12.55 -4.91
C GLU A 150 -17.42 13.00 -4.90
N ASN A 151 -16.47 12.07 -4.71
CA ASN A 151 -15.05 12.37 -4.46
C ASN A 151 -14.10 11.91 -5.58
N TRP A 152 -14.53 11.00 -6.47
CA TRP A 152 -13.77 10.50 -7.61
C TRP A 152 -14.38 11.06 -8.90
N ARG A 153 -13.78 12.13 -9.44
CA ARG A 153 -14.25 12.87 -10.61
C ARG A 153 -13.21 12.90 -11.70
#